data_AF-A0A7K3WPC3-F1
#
_entry.id   AF-A0A7K3WPC3-F1
#
_cell.length_a   1.000
_cell.length_b   1.000
_cell.length_c   1.000
_cell.angle_alpha   90.00
_cell.angle_beta   90.00
_cell.angle_gamma   90.00
#
_symmetry.space_group_name_H-M   'P 1'
#
loop_
_entity.id
_entity.type
_entity.pdbx_description
1 polymer ?
#
loop_
_entity_poly.entity_id
_entity_poly.type
_entity_poly.pdbx_seq_one_letter_code
_entity_poly.pdbx_strand_id
1 'polypeptide(L)'
;MTAKSGSVTGDNILTRWFHNQEIVFEESRFGRMVIFLTAQSCLGSIAAMLALQNHAGDWALITAAVVTMWSNSMFIAQASAKWCLLIFYLSLIVNATLILIYV
;
A
#
# COMPACT_ATOMS: atom_id res chain seq x y z
N MET A 1 27.24 1.55 -9.17
CA MET A 1 26.98 0.10 -9.29
C MET A 1 25.77 -0.07 -10.21
N THR A 2 26.02 -0.52 -11.44
CA THR A 2 25.02 -0.72 -12.50
C THR A 2 24.16 -1.93 -12.18
N ALA A 3 22.89 -1.72 -11.86
CA ALA A 3 21.92 -2.80 -11.75
C ALA A 3 21.73 -3.43 -13.14
N LYS A 4 22.04 -4.73 -13.25
CA LYS A 4 21.78 -5.54 -14.44
C LYS A 4 20.28 -5.48 -14.74
N SER A 5 19.95 -4.94 -15.92
CA SER A 5 18.67 -5.14 -16.60
C SER A 5 18.53 -6.64 -16.93
N GLY A 6 18.01 -7.43 -15.99
CA GLY A 6 17.53 -8.78 -16.28
C GLY A 6 16.24 -8.66 -17.07
N SER A 7 16.32 -8.91 -18.38
CA SER A 7 15.16 -8.98 -19.27
C SER A 7 14.24 -10.10 -18.80
N VAL A 8 13.06 -9.75 -18.26
CA VAL A 8 12.00 -10.70 -17.94
C VAL A 8 11.22 -10.98 -19.22
N THR A 9 11.53 -12.11 -19.85
CA THR A 9 10.85 -12.62 -21.04
C THR A 9 9.40 -12.96 -20.69
N GLY A 10 8.49 -11.99 -20.86
CA GLY A 10 7.05 -12.10 -20.60
C GLY A 10 6.38 -10.78 -20.21
N ASP A 11 6.83 -9.65 -20.78
CA ASP A 11 6.45 -8.30 -20.34
C ASP A 11 5.00 -7.93 -20.67
N ASN A 12 4.10 -8.19 -19.73
CA ASN A 12 2.81 -7.50 -19.69
C ASN A 12 3.04 -6.06 -19.22
N ILE A 13 2.25 -5.10 -19.71
CA ILE A 13 2.36 -3.68 -19.34
C ILE A 13 2.41 -3.46 -17.82
N LEU A 14 1.71 -4.31 -17.07
CA LEU A 14 1.62 -4.25 -15.62
C LEU A 14 2.96 -4.52 -14.90
N THR A 15 3.73 -5.53 -15.32
CA THR A 15 5.03 -5.85 -14.71
C THR A 15 6.04 -4.76 -14.99
N ARG A 16 6.02 -4.20 -16.21
CA ARG A 16 6.90 -3.09 -16.58
C ARG A 16 6.58 -1.82 -15.79
N TRP A 17 5.29 -1.54 -15.58
CA TRP A 17 4.85 -0.42 -14.76
C TRP A 17 5.25 -0.60 -13.28
N PHE A 18 5.05 -1.79 -12.72
CA PHE A 18 5.41 -2.07 -11.32
C PHE A 18 6.91 -1.97 -11.09
N HIS A 19 7.72 -2.50 -12.01
CA HIS A 19 9.17 -2.39 -11.92
C HIS A 19 9.66 -0.93 -12.00
N ASN A 20 9.03 -0.10 -12.83
CA ASN A 20 9.34 1.32 -12.87
C ASN A 20 9.00 2.02 -11.54
N GLN A 21 7.88 1.64 -10.89
CA GLN A 21 7.54 2.16 -9.56
C GLN A 21 8.59 1.78 -8.51
N GLU A 22 9.12 0.54 -8.55
CA GLU A 22 10.19 0.08 -7.66
C GLU A 22 11.44 0.95 -7.81
N ILE A 23 11.90 1.19 -9.04
CA ILE A 23 13.11 1.98 -9.33
C ILE A 23 12.95 3.41 -8.79
N VAL A 24 11.85 4.07 -9.14
CA VAL A 24 11.57 5.44 -8.69
C VAL A 24 11.39 5.50 -7.17
N PHE A 25 10.88 4.42 -6.56
CA PHE A 25 10.69 4.35 -5.10
C PHE A 25 12.04 4.28 -4.40
N GLU A 26 12.95 3.46 -4.88
CA GLU A 26 14.28 3.33 -4.29
C GLU A 26 15.13 4.60 -4.50
N GLU A 27 15.00 5.28 -5.65
CA GLU A 27 15.70 6.54 -5.94
C GLU A 27 15.33 7.66 -4.95
N SER A 28 14.07 7.70 -4.53
CA SER A 28 13.54 8.75 -3.65
C SER A 28 12.88 8.17 -2.40
N ARG A 29 13.54 7.17 -1.79
CA ARG A 29 12.98 6.34 -0.71
C ARG A 29 12.38 7.13 0.43
N PHE A 30 13.12 8.08 0.98
CA PHE A 30 12.67 8.86 2.14
C PHE A 30 11.50 9.80 1.81
N GLY A 31 11.53 10.46 0.66
CA GLY A 31 10.46 11.39 0.26
C GLY A 31 9.17 10.65 -0.10
N ARG A 32 9.28 9.60 -0.92
CA ARG A 32 8.11 8.84 -1.36
C ARG A 32 7.49 8.04 -0.22
N MET A 33 8.29 7.48 0.67
CA MET A 33 7.79 6.76 1.85
C MET A 33 6.80 7.60 2.66
N VAL A 34 7.10 8.88 2.92
CA VAL A 34 6.20 9.78 3.66
C VAL A 34 4.89 9.99 2.91
N ILE A 35 4.93 10.15 1.59
CA ILE A 35 3.74 10.31 0.75
C ILE A 35 2.86 9.06 0.82
N PHE A 36 3.44 7.88 0.64
CA PHE A 36 2.71 6.60 0.69
C PHE A 36 2.12 6.34 2.08
N LEU A 37 2.88 6.60 3.15
CA LEU A 37 2.44 6.43 4.53
C LEU A 37 1.29 7.40 4.88
N THR A 38 1.38 8.65 4.43
CA THR A 38 0.32 9.65 4.64
C THR A 38 -0.95 9.26 3.89
N ALA A 39 -0.84 8.95 2.59
CA ALA A 39 -1.98 8.54 1.78
C ALA A 39 -2.71 7.32 2.36
N GLN A 40 -1.94 6.32 2.81
CA GLN A 40 -2.52 5.11 3.39
C GLN A 40 -3.21 5.38 4.73
N SER A 41 -2.61 6.23 5.57
CA SER A 41 -3.20 6.58 6.86
C SER A 41 -4.52 7.32 6.68
N CYS A 42 -4.61 8.25 5.72
CA CYS A 42 -5.85 8.97 5.41
C CYS A 42 -6.95 8.01 4.93
N LEU A 43 -6.63 7.10 4.01
CA LEU A 43 -7.59 6.12 3.51
C LEU A 43 -8.06 5.14 4.60
N GLY A 44 -7.13 4.64 5.42
CA GLY A 44 -7.45 3.78 6.56
C GLY A 44 -8.35 4.48 7.58
N SER A 45 -8.13 5.77 7.86
CA SER A 45 -9.00 6.55 8.76
C SER A 45 -10.43 6.68 8.23
N ILE A 46 -10.61 6.89 6.91
CA ILE A 46 -11.95 6.95 6.30
C ILE A 46 -12.64 5.59 6.41
N ALA A 47 -11.93 4.50 6.07
CA ALA A 47 -12.47 3.14 6.19
C ALA A 47 -12.88 2.80 7.64
N ALA A 48 -12.05 3.16 8.62
CA ALA A 48 -12.34 2.98 10.04
C ALA A 48 -13.56 3.79 10.50
N MET A 49 -13.69 5.03 10.04
CA MET A 49 -14.83 5.89 10.35
C MET A 49 -16.14 5.33 9.79
N LEU A 50 -16.15 4.89 8.53
CA LEU A 50 -17.34 4.28 7.90
C LEU A 50 -17.74 2.98 8.58
N ALA A 51 -16.78 2.17 9.02
CA ALA A 51 -17.05 0.95 9.79
C ALA A 51 -17.75 1.28 11.12
N LEU A 52 -17.32 2.35 11.82
CA LEU A 52 -17.94 2.81 13.06
C LEU A 52 -19.36 3.36 12.83
N GLN A 53 -19.54 4.18 11.79
CA GLN A 53 -20.84 4.81 11.50
C GLN A 53 -21.92 3.81 11.11
N ASN A 54 -21.57 2.76 10.36
CA ASN A 54 -22.52 1.76 9.89
C ASN A 54 -22.74 0.61 10.86
N HIS A 55 -22.20 0.69 12.09
CA HIS A 55 -22.24 -0.42 13.06
C HIS A 55 -21.76 -1.75 12.45
N ALA A 56 -20.77 -1.70 11.55
CA ALA A 56 -20.26 -2.82 10.75
C ALA A 56 -19.63 -3.97 11.58
N GLY A 57 -19.62 -3.83 12.91
CA GLY A 57 -18.97 -4.72 13.84
C GLY A 57 -17.46 -4.47 13.95
N ASP A 58 -16.89 -4.88 15.07
CA ASP A 58 -15.47 -4.66 15.40
C ASP A 58 -14.51 -5.26 14.35
N TRP A 59 -14.95 -6.27 13.59
CA TRP A 59 -14.18 -6.92 12.53
C TRP A 59 -13.77 -5.96 11.40
N ALA A 60 -14.66 -5.09 10.94
CA ALA A 60 -14.35 -4.13 9.87
C ALA A 60 -13.34 -3.07 10.35
N LEU A 61 -13.47 -2.65 11.61
CA LEU A 61 -12.55 -1.71 12.24
C LEU A 61 -11.16 -2.34 12.45
N ILE A 62 -11.11 -3.55 12.98
CA ILE A 62 -9.86 -4.30 13.23
C ILE A 62 -9.13 -4.54 11.91
N THR A 63 -9.84 -4.97 10.86
CA THR A 63 -9.23 -5.22 9.55
C THR A 63 -8.66 -3.93 8.95
N ALA A 64 -9.40 -2.82 8.95
CA ALA A 64 -8.89 -1.53 8.48
C ALA A 64 -7.65 -1.08 9.27
N ALA A 65 -7.68 -1.20 10.60
CA ALA A 65 -6.58 -0.79 11.48
C ALA A 65 -5.32 -1.66 11.27
N VAL A 66 -5.47 -2.99 11.28
CA VAL A 66 -4.36 -3.94 11.14
C VAL A 66 -3.71 -3.81 9.76
N VAL A 67 -4.50 -3.74 8.69
CA VAL A 67 -3.98 -3.68 7.32
C VAL A 67 -3.30 -2.34 7.04
N THR A 68 -3.80 -1.24 7.61
CA THR A 68 -3.16 0.08 7.54
C THR A 68 -1.85 0.11 8.34
N MET A 69 -1.84 -0.39 9.58
CA MET A 69 -0.62 -0.45 10.41
C MET A 69 0.42 -1.42 9.86
N TRP A 70 -0.01 -2.50 9.21
CA TRP A 70 0.91 -3.42 8.55
C TRP A 70 1.62 -2.74 7.38
N SER A 71 0.88 -2.02 6.53
CA SER A 71 1.51 -1.24 5.45
C SER A 71 2.46 -0.16 5.99
N ASN A 72 2.03 0.60 7.00
CA ASN A 72 2.84 1.65 7.60
C ASN A 72 4.11 1.12 8.31
N SER A 73 4.03 -0.04 8.97
CA SER A 73 5.19 -0.65 9.64
C SER A 73 6.24 -1.17 8.65
N MET A 74 5.84 -1.65 7.47
CA MET A 74 6.78 -2.06 6.41
C MET A 74 7.56 -0.88 5.83
N PHE A 75 6.88 0.27 5.67
CA PHE A 75 7.54 1.50 5.32
C PHE A 75 8.55 1.92 6.40
N ILE A 76 8.15 1.93 7.68
CA ILE A 76 9.03 2.31 8.81
C ILE A 76 10.24 1.37 8.94
N ALA A 77 10.05 0.07 8.72
CA ALA A 77 11.12 -0.92 8.71
C ALA A 77 12.07 -0.79 7.50
N GLN A 78 11.79 0.12 6.56
CA GLN A 78 12.53 0.30 5.32
C GLN A 78 12.71 -1.04 4.56
N ALA A 79 11.65 -1.86 4.57
CA ALA A 79 11.63 -3.10 3.81
C ALA A 79 11.84 -2.82 2.32
N SER A 80 12.30 -3.84 1.57
CA SER A 80 12.60 -3.66 0.14
C SER A 80 11.41 -3.05 -0.64
N ALA A 81 11.70 -2.17 -1.60
CA ALA A 81 10.69 -1.46 -2.39
C ALA A 81 9.56 -2.36 -2.92
N LYS A 82 9.90 -3.57 -3.39
CA LYS A 82 8.94 -4.55 -3.92
C LYS A 82 7.85 -4.89 -2.91
N TRP A 83 8.27 -5.25 -1.69
CA TRP A 83 7.36 -5.62 -0.60
C TRP A 83 6.57 -4.42 -0.09
N CYS A 84 7.21 -3.25 0.05
CA CYS A 84 6.51 -2.02 0.42
C CYS A 84 5.38 -1.66 -0.54
N LEU A 85 5.67 -1.66 -1.85
CA LEU A 85 4.68 -1.35 -2.88
C LEU A 85 3.57 -2.40 -2.93
N LEU A 86 3.92 -3.68 -2.88
CA LEU A 86 2.94 -4.77 -2.92
C LEU A 86 1.97 -4.72 -1.74
N ILE A 87 2.49 -4.56 -0.52
CA ILE A 87 1.67 -4.48 0.70
C ILE A 87 0.84 -3.18 0.70
N PHE A 88 1.39 -2.08 0.21
CA PHE A 88 0.63 -0.84 0.05
C PHE A 88 -0.56 -1.00 -0.90
N TYR A 89 -0.37 -1.57 -2.10
CA TYR A 89 -1.47 -1.80 -3.02
C TYR A 89 -2.50 -2.79 -2.48
N LEU A 90 -2.07 -3.84 -1.78
CA LEU A 90 -3.01 -4.73 -1.08
C LEU A 90 -3.81 -3.98 -0.03
N SER A 91 -3.14 -3.14 0.77
CA SER A 91 -3.77 -2.33 1.81
C SER A 91 -4.75 -1.31 1.24
N LEU A 92 -4.44 -0.73 0.06
CA LEU A 92 -5.37 0.11 -0.69
C LEU A 92 -6.62 -0.66 -1.13
N ILE A 93 -6.45 -1.84 -1.74
CA ILE A 93 -7.58 -2.64 -2.23
C ILE A 93 -8.51 -3.05 -1.09
N VAL A 94 -7.95 -3.49 0.05
CA VAL A 94 -8.74 -3.90 1.21
C VAL A 94 -9.50 -2.71 1.80
N ASN A 95 -8.83 -1.59 2.09
CA ASN A 95 -9.50 -0.41 2.64
C ASN A 95 -10.52 0.18 1.66
N ALA A 96 -10.23 0.21 0.36
CA ALA A 96 -11.17 0.67 -0.66
C ALA A 96 -12.41 -0.23 -0.76
N THR A 97 -12.23 -1.56 -0.62
CA THR A 97 -13.35 -2.50 -0.62
C THR A 97 -14.23 -2.30 0.61
N LEU A 98 -13.63 -2.11 1.79
CA LEU A 98 -14.38 -1.79 3.01
C LEU A 98 -15.16 -0.48 2.85
N ILE A 99 -14.53 0.57 2.31
CA ILE A 99 -15.21 1.83 2.01
C ILE A 99 -16.39 1.59 1.07
N LEU A 100 -16.21 0.85 -0.03
CA LEU A 100 -17.28 0.63 -1.02
C LEU A 100 -18.47 -0.16 -0.45
N ILE A 101 -18.23 -1.06 0.50
CA ILE A 101 -19.29 -1.81 1.18
C ILE A 101 -20.09 -0.94 2.16
N TYR A 102 -19.43 0.03 2.81
CA TYR A 102 -19.99 0.84 3.90
C TYR A 102 -20.19 2.32 3.55
N VAL A 103 -20.06 2.70 2.28
CA VAL A 103 -20.35 4.06 1.80
C VAL A 103 -21.85 4.26 1.57
#